data_AF-A0A7V1Z9S2-F1
#
_entry.id   AF-A0A7V1Z9S2-F1
#
_cell.length_a   1.000
_cell.length_b   1.000
_cell.length_c   1.000
_cell.angle_alpha   90.00
_cell.angle_beta   90.00
_cell.angle_gamma   90.00
#
_symmetry.space_group_name_H-M   'P 1'
#
loop_
_entity.id
_entity.type
_entity.pdbx_description
1 polymer ?
#
loop_
_entity_poly.entity_id
_entity_poly.type
_entity_poly.pdbx_seq_one_letter_code
_entity_poly.pdbx_strand_id
1 'polypeptide(L)' 'MNGQEVRRFTGHRNWVRSVAVTPDGRYVVSGSDDKTVRLWDLATGQEVRRFTGHEDCPRTLSERSKP' A
#
# COMPACT_ATOMS: atom_id res chain seq x y z
N MET A 1 -3.24 -2.94 30.59
CA MET A 1 -2.50 -2.28 29.50
C MET A 1 -3.50 -1.46 28.73
N ASN A 2 -3.38 -0.14 28.76
CA ASN A 2 -4.31 0.74 28.05
C ASN A 2 -3.79 0.82 26.62
N GLY A 3 -4.51 0.22 25.67
CA GLY A 3 -4.14 0.28 24.25
C GLY A 3 -4.25 1.71 23.77
N GLN A 4 -3.13 2.43 23.76
CA GLN A 4 -3.06 3.80 23.29
C GLN A 4 -2.57 3.79 21.83
N GLU A 5 -3.28 4.50 20.95
CA GLU A 5 -2.85 4.67 19.57
C GLU A 5 -1.49 5.38 19.55
N VAL A 6 -0.47 4.71 19.01
CA VAL A 6 0.90 5.26 18.95
C VAL A 6 1.08 6.11 17.69
N ARG A 7 0.56 5.66 16.55
CA ARG A 7 0.65 6.36 15.26
C ARG A 7 -0.50 6.00 14.33
N ARG A 8 -0.78 6.93 13.42
CA ARG A 8 -1.75 6.79 12.34
C ARG A 8 -1.08 7.05 10.99
N PHE A 9 -1.28 6.14 10.04
CA PHE A 9 -0.85 6.31 8.67
C PHE A 9 -2.05 6.65 7.80
N THR A 10 -2.05 7.84 7.18
CA THR A 10 -3.13 8.33 6.34
C THR A 10 -2.64 8.54 4.92
N GLY A 11 -3.43 8.13 3.93
CA GLY A 11 -3.08 8.35 2.53
C GLY A 11 -3.71 7.38 1.56
N HIS A 12 -4.00 6.14 2.00
CA HIS A 12 -4.75 5.20 1.18
C HIS A 12 -6.15 5.74 0.87
N ARG A 13 -6.56 5.60 -0.39
CA ARG A 13 -7.86 6.11 -0.89
C ARG A 13 -8.96 5.05 -0.87
N ASN A 14 -8.60 3.81 -0.55
CA ASN A 14 -9.52 2.69 -0.48
C ASN A 14 -9.12 1.77 0.69
N TRP A 15 -9.80 0.65 0.85
CA TRP A 15 -9.54 -0.31 1.91
C TRP A 15 -8.10 -0.81 1.88
N VAL A 16 -7.47 -0.85 3.06
CA VAL A 16 -6.18 -1.49 3.25
C VAL A 16 -6.44 -2.97 3.43
N ARG A 17 -5.87 -3.80 2.54
CA ARG A 17 -6.09 -5.25 2.52
C ARG A 17 -4.98 -6.01 3.22
N SER A 18 -3.79 -5.43 3.32
CA SER A 18 -2.62 -6.08 3.91
C SER A 18 -1.72 -5.05 4.58
N VAL A 19 -1.10 -5.47 5.70
CA VAL A 19 -0.07 -4.73 6.43
C VAL A 19 1.05 -5.69 6.83
N ALA A 20 2.29 -5.23 6.72
CA ALA A 20 3.47 -5.97 7.17
C ALA A 20 4.45 -5.00 7.83
N VAL A 21 5.16 -5.48 8.85
CA VAL A 21 6.21 -4.72 9.54
C VAL A 21 7.55 -5.37 9.20
N THR A 22 8.57 -4.57 8.96
CA THR A 22 9.92 -5.09 8.77
C THR A 22 10.46 -5.70 10.07
N PRO A 23 11.30 -6.74 10.03
CA PRO A 23 11.82 -7.38 11.25
C PRO A 23 12.62 -6.43 12.15
N ASP A 24 13.21 -5.38 11.58
CA ASP A 24 13.92 -4.32 12.30
C ASP A 24 12.98 -3.30 12.97
N GLY A 25 11.66 -3.41 12.77
CA GLY A 25 10.67 -2.51 13.33
C GLY A 25 10.76 -1.07 12.81
N ARG A 26 11.47 -0.84 11.70
CA ARG A 26 11.70 0.51 11.17
C ARG A 26 10.63 0.93 10.18
N TYR A 27 10.06 -0.01 9.44
CA TYR A 27 9.11 0.30 8.38
C TYR A 27 7.84 -0.53 8.46
N VAL A 28 6.76 0.06 7.97
CA VAL A 28 5.50 -0.62 7.70
C VAL A 28 5.24 -0.58 6.20
N VAL A 29 4.82 -1.71 5.65
CA VAL A 29 4.30 -1.80 4.29
C VAL A 29 2.80 -2.02 4.37
N SER A 30 2.03 -1.23 3.64
CA SER A 30 0.58 -1.40 3.52
C SER A 30 0.15 -1.50 2.07
N GLY A 31 -0.70 -2.47 1.76
CA GLY A 31 -1.30 -2.65 0.43
C GLY A 31 -2.80 -2.34 0.47
N SER A 32 -3.30 -1.65 -0.55
CA SER A 32 -4.70 -1.21 -0.61
C SER A 32 -5.34 -1.45 -1.98
N ASP A 33 -6.66 -1.55 -1.98
CA ASP A 33 -7.50 -1.58 -3.18
C ASP A 33 -7.46 -0.25 -3.97
N ASP A 34 -6.73 0.77 -3.49
CA ASP A 34 -6.40 1.96 -4.26
C ASP A 34 -5.31 1.71 -5.31
N LYS A 35 -4.93 0.44 -5.51
CA LYS A 35 -3.90 -0.03 -6.45
C LYS A 35 -2.50 0.47 -6.08
N THR A 36 -2.30 0.83 -4.82
CA THR A 36 -1.00 1.26 -4.30
C THR A 36 -0.51 0.40 -3.15
N VAL A 37 0.80 0.24 -3.09
CA VAL A 37 1.51 -0.23 -1.90
C VAL A 37 2.30 0.95 -1.36
N ARG A 38 2.23 1.20 -0.05
CA ARG A 38 2.93 2.30 0.62
C ARG A 38 3.89 1.77 1.66
N LEU A 39 5.07 2.37 1.72
CA LEU A 39 6.10 2.14 2.72
C LEU A 39 6.13 3.35 3.65
N TRP A 40 6.02 3.09 4.95
CA TRP A 40 5.98 4.10 6.00
C TRP A 40 7.18 3.94 6.91
N ASP A 41 7.78 5.05 7.32
CA ASP A 41 8.79 5.06 8.35
C ASP A 41 8.10 5.13 9.71
N LEU A 42 8.35 4.11 10.55
CA LEU A 42 7.73 4.03 11.87
C LEU A 42 8.19 5.13 12.79
N ALA A 43 9.44 5.63 12.71
CA ALA A 43 9.93 6.66 13.62
C ALA A 43 9.26 8.02 13.38
N THR A 44 9.06 8.38 12.12
CA THR A 44 8.55 9.70 11.69
C THR A 44 7.06 9.70 11.39
N GLY A 45 6.46 8.54 11.11
CA GLY A 45 5.08 8.43 10.65
C GLY A 45 4.87 8.85 9.20
N GLN A 46 5.94 9.09 8.44
CA GLN A 46 5.85 9.61 7.07
C GLN A 46 5.85 8.50 6.02
N GLU A 47 5.21 8.76 4.88
CA GLU A 47 5.33 7.93 3.68
C GLU A 47 6.74 8.08 3.11
N VAL A 48 7.50 6.99 3.10
CA VAL A 48 8.83 6.92 2.50
C VAL A 48 8.72 6.70 1.00
N ARG A 49 7.81 5.81 0.60
CA ARG A 49 7.65 5.43 -0.79
C ARG A 49 6.24 4.94 -1.07
N ARG A 50 5.78 5.23 -2.28
CA ARG A 50 4.53 4.71 -2.84
C ARG A 50 4.83 3.99 -4.14
N PHE A 51 4.36 2.76 -4.23
CA PHE A 51 4.44 1.91 -5.38
C PHE A 51 3.09 1.91 -6.08
N THR A 52 3.09 2.34 -7.34
CA THR A 52 1.94 2.36 -8.24
C THR A 52 2.23 1.42 -9.40
N GLY A 53 1.21 0.79 -9.97
CA GLY A 53 1.40 -0.18 -11.06
C GLY A 53 0.82 -1.56 -10.77
N HIS A 54 0.20 -1.77 -9.60
CA HIS A 54 -0.78 -2.84 -9.40
C HIS A 54 -2.10 -2.46 -10.08
N GLU A 55 -2.02 -2.04 -11.34
CA GLU A 55 -3.19 -1.87 -12.17
C GLU A 55 -3.73 -3.26 -12.42
N ASP A 56 -4.88 -3.52 -11.81
CA ASP A 56 -5.70 -4.70 -12.06
C ASP A 56 -5.62 -5.04 -13.55
N CYS A 57 -5.14 -6.23 -13.87
CA CYS A 57 -4.93 -6.66 -15.25
C CYS A 57 -6.24 -6.40 -16.00
N PRO A 58 -6.28 -5.56 -17.05
CA PRO A 58 -7.53 -5.29 -17.73
C PRO A 58 -8.02 -6.61 -18.30
N ARG A 59 -9.05 -7.18 -17.68
CA ARG A 59 -9.79 -8.31 -18.24
C ARG A 59 -10.63 -7.81 -19.41
N THR A 60 -9.95 -7.48 -20.49
CA THR A 60 -10.56 -7.34 -21.80
C THR A 60 -9.63 -8.02 -22.78
N LEU A 61 -9.99 -9.25 -23.15
CA LEU A 61 -9.56 -9.86 -24.40
C LEU A 61 -9.98 -8.89 -25.51
N SER A 62 -9.06 -8.07 -25.97
CA SER A 62 -9.22 -7.35 -27.24
C SER A 62 -8.21 -8.00 -28.18
N GLU A 63 -8.63 -9.12 -28.76
CA GLU A 63 -8.14 -9.52 -30.08
C GLU A 63 -8.37 -8.32 -30.99
N ARG A 64 -7.30 -7.56 -31.28
CA ARG A 64 -7.32 -6.68 -32.44
C ARG A 64 -6.22 -7.14 -33.38
N SER A 65 -6.73 -7.79 -34.43
CA SER A 65 -6.15 -8.00 -35.74
C SER A 65 -5.06 -6.98 -36.09
N LYS A 66 -3.87 -7.49 -36.38
CA LYS A 66 -2.82 -6.76 -37.12
C LYS A 66 -3.31 -6.44 -38.54
N PRO A 67 -3.00 -5.26 -39.11
CA PRO A 67 -2.55 -5.21 -40.49
C PRO A 67 -1.10 -5.71 -40.60
#